data_AF-A0A368D107-F1
#
_entry.id   AF-A0A368D107-F1
#
_cell.length_a   1.000
_cell.length_b   1.000
_cell.length_c   1.000
_cell.angle_alpha   90.00
_cell.angle_beta   90.00
_cell.angle_gamma   90.00
#
_symmetry.space_group_name_H-M   'P 1'
#
loop_
_entity.id
_entity.type
_entity.pdbx_description
1 polymer ?
#
loop_
_entity_poly.entity_id
_entity_poly.type
_entity_poly.pdbx_seq_one_letter_code
_entity_poly.pdbx_strand_id
1 'polypeptide(L)'
;MKRIKDKWGIENNFQFIIILIVFAVTGSVSAKISGPIAQYFELDSFHFLVYWPIRLLIVFPVYQILLVWFGFVFGIITSILCLKKDKFIFNFFFKMSILFSKKLFNFLSLGILFKD
;
A
#
# COMPACT_ATOMS: atom_id res chain seq x y z
N MET A 1 20.91 -6.64 2.51
CA MET A 1 20.27 -5.33 2.29
C MET A 1 20.48 -4.70 0.91
N LYS A 2 21.65 -4.81 0.24
CA LYS A 2 21.96 -4.08 -1.00
C LYS A 2 20.91 -4.24 -2.13
N ARG A 3 20.54 -5.47 -2.49
CA ARG A 3 19.57 -5.75 -3.59
C ARG A 3 18.21 -5.05 -3.48
N ILE A 4 17.66 -4.89 -2.27
CA ILE A 4 16.33 -4.25 -2.08
C ILE A 4 16.48 -2.73 -2.11
N LYS A 5 17.56 -2.21 -1.50
CA LYS A 5 17.89 -0.79 -1.52
C LYS A 5 18.14 -0.30 -2.95
N ASP A 6 18.91 -1.06 -3.73
CA ASP A 6 19.24 -0.73 -5.12
C ASP A 6 18.01 -0.81 -6.04
N LYS A 7 17.10 -1.76 -5.80
CA LYS A 7 15.86 -1.90 -6.60
C LYS A 7 14.90 -0.72 -6.42
N TRP A 8 14.91 -0.09 -5.25
CA TRP A 8 13.99 0.99 -4.89
C TRP A 8 14.66 2.34 -4.72
N GLY A 9 15.99 2.44 -4.88
CA GLY A 9 16.75 3.69 -4.72
C GLY A 9 16.85 4.18 -3.28
N ILE A 10 16.81 3.28 -2.28
CA ILE A 10 16.90 3.66 -0.86
C ILE A 10 18.36 3.90 -0.50
N GLU A 11 18.80 5.15 -0.50
CA GLU A 11 20.18 5.52 -0.20
C GLU A 11 20.44 5.60 1.32
N ASN A 12 19.45 6.05 2.10
CA ASN A 12 19.62 6.32 3.54
C ASN A 12 18.83 5.36 4.43
N ASN A 13 19.43 4.91 5.54
CA ASN A 13 18.74 4.14 6.58
C ASN A 13 17.56 4.91 7.20
N PHE A 14 17.64 6.24 7.23
CA PHE A 14 16.54 7.09 7.72
C PHE A 14 15.28 6.97 6.86
N GLN A 15 15.42 6.95 5.53
CA GLN A 15 14.29 6.75 4.62
C GLN A 15 13.62 5.38 4.84
N PHE A 16 14.41 4.35 5.14
CA PHE A 16 13.89 3.02 5.44
C PHE A 16 13.03 3.00 6.71
N ILE A 17 13.44 3.70 7.78
CA ILE A 17 12.67 3.81 9.02
C ILE A 17 11.34 4.52 8.74
N ILE A 18 11.35 5.62 7.98
CA ILE A 18 10.12 6.33 7.60
C ILE A 18 9.17 5.41 6.83
N ILE A 19 9.70 4.64 5.87
CA ILE A 19 8.90 3.68 5.11
C ILE A 19 8.20 2.68 6.05
N LEU A 20 8.91 2.13 7.05
CA LEU A 20 8.31 1.21 8.02
C LEU A 20 7.22 1.87 8.86
N ILE A 21 7.43 3.12 9.30
CA ILE A 21 6.43 3.89 10.04
C ILE A 21 5.18 4.09 9.19
N VAL A 22 5.33 4.52 7.94
CA VAL A 22 4.22 4.70 7.01
C VAL A 22 3.44 3.41 6.82
N PHE A 23 4.12 2.27 6.67
CA PHE A 23 3.46 0.96 6.58
C PHE A 23 2.71 0.59 7.86
N ALA A 24 3.30 0.83 9.04
CA ALA A 24 2.66 0.54 10.32
C ALA A 24 1.39 1.38 10.53
N VAL A 25 1.45 2.67 10.22
CA VAL A 25 0.29 3.58 10.32
C VAL A 25 -0.78 3.19 9.30
N THR A 26 -0.41 3.03 8.03
CA THR A 26 -1.33 2.66 6.95
C THR A 26 -2.02 1.32 7.24
N GLY A 27 -1.26 0.32 7.72
CA GLY A 27 -1.79 -1.00 8.08
C GLY A 27 -2.73 -0.96 9.29
N SER A 28 -2.42 -0.14 10.30
CA SER A 28 -3.30 0.04 11.45
C SER A 28 -4.61 0.72 11.08
N VAL A 29 -4.55 1.73 10.21
CA VAL A 29 -5.73 2.47 9.74
C VAL A 29 -6.59 1.59 8.83
N SER A 30 -5.99 0.83 7.92
CA SER A 30 -6.74 -0.08 7.05
C SER A 30 -7.42 -1.21 7.83
N ALA A 31 -6.80 -1.73 8.89
CA ALA A 31 -7.42 -2.71 9.77
C ALA A 31 -8.70 -2.16 10.42
N LYS A 32 -8.66 -0.91 10.92
CA LYS A 32 -9.84 -0.24 11.49
C LYS A 32 -10.93 -0.01 10.45
N ILE A 33 -10.56 0.41 9.23
CA ILE A 33 -11.50 0.66 8.13
C ILE A 33 -12.09 -0.65 7.56
N SER A 34 -11.40 -1.78 7.71
CA SER A 34 -11.88 -3.07 7.19
C SER A 34 -13.19 -3.57 7.80
N GLY A 35 -13.51 -3.15 9.03
CA GLY A 35 -14.75 -3.47 9.74
C GLY A 35 -15.99 -2.82 9.11
N PRO A 36 -16.08 -1.48 9.06
CA PRO A 36 -17.22 -0.79 8.47
C PRO A 36 -17.40 -1.11 6.98
N ILE A 37 -16.31 -1.34 6.24
CA ILE A 37 -16.41 -1.81 4.85
C ILE A 37 -17.10 -3.18 4.78
N ALA A 38 -16.70 -4.14 5.62
CA ALA A 38 -17.30 -5.47 5.60
C ALA A 38 -18.80 -5.44 5.95
N GLN A 39 -19.19 -4.57 6.89
CA GLN A 39 -20.59 -4.37 7.26
C GLN A 39 -21.40 -3.68 6.15
N TYR A 40 -20.83 -2.67 5.48
CA TYR A 40 -21.48 -1.97 4.37
C TYR A 40 -21.81 -2.90 3.19
N PHE A 41 -20.96 -3.89 2.94
CA PHE A 41 -21.18 -4.89 1.88
C PHE A 41 -21.99 -6.11 2.34
N GLU A 42 -22.54 -6.10 3.57
CA GLU A 42 -23.39 -7.17 4.13
C GLU A 42 -22.83 -8.58 3.92
N LEU A 43 -21.51 -8.72 4.03
CA LEU A 43 -20.79 -9.96 3.71
C LEU A 43 -21.11 -11.11 4.69
N ASP A 44 -21.86 -10.85 5.74
CA ASP A 44 -22.22 -11.80 6.80
C ASP A 44 -23.11 -12.95 6.29
N SER A 45 -23.74 -12.79 5.11
CA SER A 45 -24.52 -13.82 4.43
C SER A 45 -23.66 -14.84 3.66
N PHE A 46 -22.36 -14.57 3.47
CA PHE A 46 -21.46 -15.47 2.74
C PHE A 46 -20.81 -16.51 3.65
N HIS A 47 -20.58 -17.70 3.09
CA HIS A 47 -19.79 -18.74 3.76
C HIS A 47 -18.39 -18.21 4.13
N PHE A 48 -17.88 -18.57 5.30
CA PHE A 48 -16.61 -18.07 5.85
C PHE A 48 -15.42 -18.14 4.88
N LEU A 49 -15.38 -19.19 4.05
CA LEU A 49 -14.37 -19.40 2.99
C LEU A 49 -14.40 -18.35 1.88
N VAL A 50 -15.58 -17.82 1.55
CA VAL A 50 -15.80 -16.82 0.49
C VAL A 50 -15.70 -15.40 1.07
N TYR A 51 -16.11 -15.24 2.32
CA TYR A 51 -16.03 -13.98 3.07
C TYR A 51 -14.62 -13.37 3.08
N TRP A 52 -13.60 -14.14 3.47
CA TRP A 52 -12.23 -13.62 3.64
C TRP A 52 -11.58 -13.13 2.33
N PRO A 53 -11.60 -13.89 1.22
CA PRO A 53 -11.05 -13.44 -0.05
C PRO A 53 -11.72 -12.18 -0.60
N ILE A 54 -13.05 -12.12 -0.56
CA ILE A 54 -13.82 -10.95 -1.03
C ILE A 54 -13.56 -9.74 -0.15
N ARG A 55 -13.53 -9.90 1.17
CA ARG A 55 -13.18 -8.82 2.08
C ARG A 55 -11.79 -8.26 1.79
N LEU A 56 -10.79 -9.12 1.57
CA LEU A 56 -9.44 -8.67 1.20
C LEU A 56 -9.46 -7.90 -0.13
N LEU A 57 -10.20 -8.39 -1.12
CA LEU A 57 -10.30 -7.78 -2.45
C LEU A 57 -10.96 -6.40 -2.41
N ILE A 58 -11.99 -6.20 -1.57
CA ILE A 58 -12.70 -4.92 -1.41
C ILE A 58 -11.88 -3.92 -0.59
N VAL A 59 -11.21 -4.39 0.47
CA VAL A 59 -10.36 -3.52 1.32
C VAL A 59 -9.08 -3.09 0.59
N PHE A 60 -8.62 -3.89 -0.39
CA PHE A 60 -7.39 -3.63 -1.12
C PHE A 60 -7.37 -2.27 -1.85
N PRO A 61 -8.38 -1.87 -2.66
CA PRO A 61 -8.44 -0.53 -3.26
C PRO A 61 -8.32 0.60 -2.23
N VAL A 62 -9.00 0.48 -1.10
CA VAL A 62 -8.95 1.47 -0.01
C VAL A 62 -7.55 1.53 0.59
N TYR A 63 -6.91 0.37 0.79
CA TYR A 63 -5.52 0.31 1.22
C TYR A 63 -4.56 0.99 0.24
N GLN A 64 -4.76 0.83 -1.08
CA GLN A 64 -3.92 1.50 -2.08
C GLN A 64 -4.04 3.03 -2.01
N ILE A 65 -5.25 3.54 -1.82
CA ILE A 65 -5.49 4.98 -1.66
C ILE A 65 -4.83 5.50 -0.39
N LEU A 66 -5.02 4.80 0.74
CA LEU A 66 -4.39 5.15 2.03
C LEU A 66 -2.87 5.16 1.92
N LEU A 67 -2.29 4.17 1.23
CA LEU A 67 -0.83 4.04 1.07
C LEU A 67 -0.24 5.21 0.27
N VAL A 68 -0.90 5.67 -0.79
CA VAL A 68 -0.49 6.87 -1.54
C VAL A 68 -0.68 8.14 -0.69
N TRP A 69 -1.80 8.22 0.05
CA TRP A 69 -2.10 9.38 0.89
C TRP A 69 -1.11 9.55 2.05
N PHE A 70 -0.82 8.49 2.81
CA PHE A 70 0.21 8.52 3.85
C PHE A 70 1.60 8.72 3.26
N GLY A 71 1.91 8.14 2.09
CA GLY A 71 3.16 8.42 1.38
C GLY A 71 3.33 9.90 1.01
N PHE A 72 2.25 10.58 0.65
CA PHE A 72 2.24 12.01 0.40
C PHE A 72 2.46 12.83 1.68
N VAL A 73 1.69 12.56 2.74
CA VAL A 73 1.79 13.25 4.03
C VAL A 73 3.20 13.11 4.62
N PHE A 74 3.72 11.88 4.69
CA PHE A 74 5.07 11.65 5.21
C PHE A 74 6.18 12.15 4.29
N GLY A 75 5.94 12.23 2.98
CA GLY A 75 6.85 12.90 2.04
C GLY A 75 7.00 14.39 2.34
N ILE A 76 5.90 15.07 2.67
CA ILE A 76 5.91 16.47 3.09
C ILE A 76 6.63 16.63 4.43
N ILE A 77 6.27 15.82 5.43
CA ILE A 77 6.89 15.87 6.77
C ILE A 77 8.41 15.66 6.66
N THR A 78 8.84 14.67 5.90
CA THR A 78 10.27 14.38 5.69
C THR A 78 10.98 15.54 4.97
N SER A 79 10.32 16.14 3.97
CA SER A 79 10.87 17.31 3.27
C SER A 79 11.05 18.51 4.20
N ILE A 80 10.10 18.75 5.10
CA ILE A 80 10.17 19.83 6.10
C ILE A 80 11.28 19.54 7.11
N LEU A 81 11.32 18.33 7.69
CA LEU A 81 12.34 17.95 8.67
C LEU A 81 13.76 17.96 8.11
N CYS A 82 13.93 17.55 6.84
CA CYS A 82 15.23 17.53 6.17
C CYS A 82 15.62 18.91 5.58
N LEU A 83 14.70 19.88 5.58
CA LEU A 83 14.85 21.19 4.92
C LEU A 83 15.30 21.07 3.45
N LYS A 84 14.96 19.96 2.81
CA LYS A 84 15.30 19.62 1.43
C LYS A 84 14.07 19.04 0.78
N LYS A 85 13.86 19.38 -0.50
CA LYS A 85 12.75 18.83 -1.28
C LYS A 85 13.02 17.36 -1.60
N ASP A 86 12.62 16.46 -0.72
CA ASP A 86 12.72 15.01 -0.93
C ASP A 86 11.37 14.45 -1.38
N LYS A 87 11.30 14.05 -2.67
CA LYS A 87 10.11 13.39 -3.24
C LYS A 87 10.20 11.87 -3.16
N PHE A 88 11.27 11.32 -2.58
CA PHE A 88 11.54 9.90 -2.57
C PHE A 88 10.40 9.10 -1.93
N ILE A 89 9.97 9.48 -0.72
CA ILE A 89 8.94 8.75 0.04
C ILE A 89 7.63 8.66 -0.75
N PHE A 90 7.16 9.78 -1.31
CA PHE A 90 5.96 9.79 -2.13
C PHE A 90 6.11 8.91 -3.38
N ASN A 91 7.20 9.10 -4.15
CA ASN A 91 7.43 8.32 -5.36
C ASN A 91 7.56 6.82 -5.07
N PHE A 92 8.17 6.46 -3.95
CA PHE A 92 8.29 5.08 -3.48
C PHE A 92 6.91 4.45 -3.29
N PHE A 93 6.04 5.10 -2.49
CA PHE A 93 4.70 4.57 -2.20
C PHE A 93 3.79 4.62 -3.43
N PHE A 94 3.89 5.64 -4.27
CA PHE A 94 3.14 5.73 -5.52
C PHE A 94 3.51 4.59 -6.49
N LYS A 95 4.81 4.36 -6.71
CA LYS A 95 5.30 3.25 -7.53
C LYS A 95 4.91 1.90 -6.95
N MET A 96 4.98 1.75 -5.62
CA MET A 96 4.60 0.53 -4.93
C MET A 96 3.11 0.22 -5.11
N SER A 97 2.26 1.24 -4.99
CA SER A 97 0.81 1.10 -5.14
C SER A 97 0.42 0.63 -6.54
N ILE A 98 1.04 1.22 -7.57
CA ILE A 98 0.85 0.80 -8.96
C ILE A 98 1.33 -0.64 -9.16
N LEU A 99 2.52 -0.98 -8.66
CA LEU A 99 3.09 -2.32 -8.80
C LEU A 99 2.19 -3.39 -8.16
N PHE A 100 1.67 -3.12 -6.96
CA PHE A 100 0.76 -4.03 -6.28
C PHE A 100 -0.58 -4.16 -7.00
N SER A 101 -1.13 -3.07 -7.51
CA SER A 101 -2.39 -3.09 -8.26
C SER A 101 -2.25 -3.90 -9.56
N LYS A 102 -1.16 -3.67 -10.30
CA LYS A 102 -0.81 -4.47 -11.50
C LYS A 102 -0.64 -5.94 -11.17
N LYS A 103 0.08 -6.25 -10.08
CA LYS A 103 0.33 -7.62 -9.65
C LYS A 103 -0.96 -8.33 -9.23
N LEU A 104 -1.85 -7.65 -8.51
CA LEU A 104 -3.14 -8.19 -8.11
C LEU A 104 -4.01 -8.46 -9.34
N PHE A 105 -4.11 -7.51 -10.27
CA PHE A 105 -4.91 -7.70 -11.47
C PHE A 105 -4.36 -8.83 -12.36
N ASN A 106 -3.03 -8.95 -12.48
CA ASN A 106 -2.43 -10.08 -13.19
C ASN A 106 -2.76 -11.42 -12.50
N PHE A 107 -2.73 -11.46 -11.17
CA PHE A 107 -3.08 -12.65 -10.40
C PHE A 107 -4.56 -13.04 -10.59
N LEU A 108 -5.47 -12.07 -10.52
CA LEU A 108 -6.90 -12.28 -10.75
C LEU A 108 -7.19 -12.73 -12.19
N SER A 109 -6.44 -12.22 -13.16
CA SER A 109 -6.53 -12.62 -14.56
C SER A 109 -5.81 -13.94 -14.86
N LEU A 110 -5.32 -14.67 -13.86
CA LEU A 110 -4.52 -15.90 -14.02
C LEU A 110 -3.33 -15.74 -15.00
N GLY A 111 -2.74 -14.54 -15.05
CA GLY A 111 -1.59 -14.25 -15.91
C GLY A 111 -1.93 -13.93 -17.38
N ILE A 112 -3.22 -13.79 -17.74
CA ILE A 112 -3.65 -13.56 -19.13
C ILE A 112 -3.49 -12.09 -19.55
N LEU A 113 -3.71 -11.12 -18.64
CA LEU A 113 -3.79 -9.70 -18.99
C LEU A 113 -2.46 -8.93 -19.07
N PHE A 114 -1.35 -9.47 -18.56
CA PHE A 114 -0.05 -8.79 -18.60
C PHE A 114 1.09 -9.73 -19.02
N LYS A 115 0.83 -10.57 -20.02
CA LYS A 115 1.86 -11.39 -20.65
C LYS A 115 2.60 -10.55 -21.70
N ASP A 116 3.43 -9.62 -21.23
CA ASP A 116 4.46 -8.90 -22.01
C ASP A 116 5.65 -8.55 -21.11
#